data_AF-A0A142WV05-F1
#
_entry.id   AF-A0A142WV05-F1
#
_cell.length_a   1.000
_cell.length_b   1.000
_cell.length_c   1.000
_cell.angle_alpha   90.00
_cell.angle_beta   90.00
_cell.angle_gamma   90.00
#
_symmetry.space_group_name_H-M   'P 1'
#
loop_
_entity.id
_entity.type
_entity.pdbx_description
1 polymer ?
#
loop_
_entity_poly.entity_id
_entity_poly.type
_entity_poly.pdbx_seq_one_letter_code
_entity_poly.pdbx_strand_id
1 'polypeptide(L)'
;MRRWIFAAVATAGLFGFAPTVPQASACPLCKLANESKQATEEENLRPKAYMYSILFMLSMPFSLTAAFSFGFYRAWKKAQAEQGPQDQAAMDELLGRN
;
A
#
# COMPACT_ATOMS: atom_id res chain seq x y z
N MET A 1 16.04 18.85 2.82
CA MET A 1 16.55 17.87 1.82
C MET A 1 15.87 16.50 1.93
N ARG A 2 15.77 15.88 3.12
CA ARG A 2 15.15 14.56 3.32
C ARG A 2 13.70 14.41 2.80
N ARG A 3 12.88 15.47 2.85
CA ARG A 3 11.52 15.50 2.26
C ARG A 3 11.51 15.36 0.73
N TRP A 4 12.53 15.87 0.05
CA TRP A 4 12.68 15.76 -1.40
C TRP A 4 13.16 14.37 -1.82
N ILE A 5 13.99 13.72 -0.97
CA ILE A 5 14.42 12.33 -1.18
C ILE A 5 13.21 11.40 -1.07
N PHE A 6 12.36 11.57 -0.05
CA PHE A 6 11.14 10.78 0.07
C PHE A 6 10.15 11.03 -1.08
N ALA A 7 10.02 12.29 -1.52
CA ALA A 7 9.19 12.61 -2.68
C ALA A 7 9.72 11.95 -3.96
N ALA A 8 11.03 11.99 -4.21
CA ALA A 8 11.67 11.39 -5.37
C ALA A 8 11.58 9.85 -5.36
N VAL A 9 11.73 9.22 -4.20
CA VAL A 9 11.57 7.77 -4.05
C VAL A 9 10.10 7.36 -4.25
N ALA A 10 9.14 8.16 -3.76
CA ALA A 10 7.72 7.90 -3.97
C ALA A 10 7.31 8.04 -5.44
N THR A 11 7.76 9.08 -6.15
CA THR A 11 7.50 9.22 -7.60
C THR A 11 8.21 8.16 -8.42
N ALA A 12 9.47 7.81 -8.09
CA ALA A 12 10.19 6.73 -8.76
C ALA A 12 9.56 5.35 -8.50
N GLY A 13 9.04 5.10 -7.30
CA GLY A 13 8.30 3.88 -6.98
C GLY A 13 6.96 3.78 -7.71
N LEU A 14 6.21 4.88 -7.80
CA LEU A 14 4.93 4.95 -8.54
C LEU A 14 5.13 4.77 -10.05
N PHE A 15 6.15 5.40 -10.64
CA PHE A 15 6.43 5.31 -12.07
C PHE A 15 7.21 4.04 -12.47
N GLY A 16 8.05 3.52 -11.58
CA GLY A 16 8.90 2.35 -11.84
C GLY A 16 8.16 1.00 -11.79
N PHE A 17 7.03 0.92 -11.09
CA PHE A 17 6.18 -0.29 -11.07
C PHE A 17 5.20 -0.40 -12.25
N ALA A 18 5.15 0.59 -13.13
CA ALA A 18 4.21 0.63 -14.25
C ALA A 18 4.46 -0.39 -15.40
N PRO A 19 5.69 -0.78 -15.78
CA PRO A 19 5.89 -1.52 -17.03
C PRO A 19 5.69 -3.04 -16.91
N THR A 20 5.52 -3.57 -15.70
CA THR A 20 5.33 -5.01 -15.46
C THR A 20 3.92 -5.37 -15.05
N VAL A 21 2.97 -4.43 -15.08
CA VAL A 21 1.57 -4.78 -15.06
C VAL A 21 1.28 -5.30 -16.46
N PRO A 22 1.19 -6.63 -16.72
CA PRO A 22 0.66 -7.09 -17.98
C PRO A 22 -0.66 -6.37 -18.17
N GLN A 23 -0.94 -5.84 -19.38
CA GLN A 23 -2.24 -5.26 -19.70
C GLN A 23 -3.28 -6.08 -18.98
N ALA A 24 -4.00 -5.46 -18.03
CA ALA A 24 -4.73 -6.17 -17.01
C ALA A 24 -5.84 -7.00 -17.67
N SER A 25 -5.44 -8.16 -18.18
CA SER A 25 -6.24 -9.31 -18.57
C SER A 25 -6.67 -10.03 -17.30
N ALA A 26 -6.88 -9.29 -16.21
CA ALA A 26 -7.36 -9.79 -14.93
C ALA A 26 -8.83 -10.27 -15.00
N CYS A 27 -9.40 -10.25 -16.20
CA CYS A 27 -10.81 -10.38 -16.45
C CYS A 27 -11.04 -10.87 -17.89
N PRO A 28 -10.42 -11.99 -18.34
CA PRO A 28 -10.72 -12.53 -19.67
C PRO A 28 -12.23 -12.82 -19.79
N LEU A 29 -12.86 -13.20 -18.67
CA LEU A 29 -14.31 -13.33 -18.54
C LEU A 29 -15.05 -11.99 -18.44
N CYS A 30 -14.47 -10.93 -17.88
CA CYS A 30 -15.18 -9.65 -17.77
C CYS A 30 -15.19 -8.90 -19.09
N LYS A 31 -14.17 -9.07 -19.94
CA LYS A 31 -14.24 -8.65 -21.35
C LYS A 31 -15.32 -9.43 -22.10
N LEU A 32 -15.33 -10.75 -21.97
CA LEU A 32 -16.36 -11.60 -22.58
C LEU A 32 -17.77 -11.26 -22.08
N ALA A 33 -17.94 -10.96 -20.79
CA ALA A 33 -19.21 -10.57 -20.19
C ALA A 33 -19.65 -9.14 -20.55
N ASN A 34 -18.72 -8.28 -20.94
CA ASN A 34 -19.02 -6.92 -21.42
C ASN A 34 -19.36 -6.92 -22.92
N GLU A 35 -18.78 -7.85 -23.69
CA GLU A 35 -19.03 -8.02 -25.12
C GLU A 35 -20.24 -8.94 -25.42
N SER A 36 -20.63 -9.82 -24.47
CA SER A 36 -21.86 -10.60 -24.58
C SER A 36 -23.07 -9.68 -24.52
N LYS A 37 -23.97 -9.77 -25.50
CA LYS A 37 -25.16 -8.92 -25.66
C LYS A 37 -25.88 -8.67 -24.32
N GLN A 38 -25.77 -7.46 -23.80
CA GLN A 38 -26.47 -7.01 -22.60
C GLN A 38 -27.86 -6.51 -23.02
N ALA A 39 -28.80 -7.43 -23.22
CA ALA A 39 -30.15 -7.08 -23.67
C ALA A 39 -31.06 -6.71 -22.48
N THR A 40 -30.75 -7.18 -21.29
CA THR A 40 -31.52 -6.98 -20.06
C THR A 40 -30.68 -6.42 -18.91
N GLU A 41 -31.33 -5.79 -17.93
CA GLU A 41 -30.65 -5.18 -16.78
C GLU A 41 -29.87 -6.23 -15.96
N GLU A 42 -30.39 -7.46 -15.88
CA GLU A 42 -29.75 -8.60 -15.20
C GLU A 42 -28.40 -8.99 -15.83
N GLU A 43 -28.29 -8.92 -17.16
CA GLU A 43 -27.05 -9.27 -17.88
C GLU A 43 -25.92 -8.26 -17.61
N ASN A 44 -26.28 -7.02 -17.29
CA ASN A 44 -25.34 -5.96 -16.89
C ASN A 44 -24.75 -6.15 -15.49
N LEU A 45 -25.31 -7.06 -14.67
CA LEU A 45 -24.82 -7.33 -13.31
C LEU A 45 -23.64 -8.31 -13.30
N ARG A 46 -23.49 -9.14 -14.34
CA ARG A 46 -22.46 -10.19 -14.40
C ARG A 46 -21.02 -9.63 -14.36
N PRO A 47 -20.66 -8.57 -15.12
CA PRO A 47 -19.32 -7.98 -15.03
C PRO A 47 -19.02 -7.38 -13.65
N LYS A 48 -20.04 -6.80 -13.00
CA LYS A 48 -19.90 -6.21 -11.64
C LYS A 48 -19.61 -7.27 -10.59
N ALA A 49 -20.25 -8.44 -10.68
CA ALA A 49 -20.01 -9.55 -9.76
C ALA A 49 -18.55 -10.03 -9.80
N TYR A 50 -17.95 -10.16 -10.98
CA TYR A 50 -16.53 -10.52 -11.11
C TYR A 50 -15.61 -9.44 -10.52
N MET A 51 -15.93 -8.17 -10.74
CA MET A 51 -15.16 -7.05 -10.16
C MET A 51 -15.13 -7.14 -8.63
N TYR A 52 -16.28 -7.34 -7.98
CA TYR A 52 -16.34 -7.45 -6.52
C TYR A 52 -15.56 -8.64 -5.97
N SER A 53 -15.55 -9.78 -6.66
CA SER A 53 -14.76 -10.95 -6.25
C SER A 53 -13.25 -10.66 -6.25
N ILE A 54 -12.76 -9.94 -7.26
CA ILE A 54 -11.34 -9.59 -7.37
C ILE A 54 -10.95 -8.61 -6.27
N LEU A 55 -11.76 -7.57 -6.05
CA LEU A 55 -11.53 -6.63 -4.94
C LEU A 55 -11.51 -7.35 -3.59
N PHE A 56 -12.37 -8.36 -3.40
CA PHE A 56 -12.36 -9.17 -2.19
C PHE A 56 -11.05 -9.97 -2.03
N MET A 57 -10.59 -10.65 -3.09
CA MET A 57 -9.31 -11.37 -3.05
C MET A 57 -8.11 -10.45 -2.77
N LEU A 58 -8.12 -9.22 -3.30
CA LEU A 58 -7.07 -8.22 -3.06
C LEU A 58 -7.17 -7.56 -1.68
N SER A 59 -8.36 -7.50 -1.09
CA SER A 59 -8.56 -6.88 0.23
C SER A 59 -7.78 -7.61 1.33
N MET A 60 -7.68 -8.94 1.26
CA MET A 60 -6.99 -9.75 2.26
C MET A 60 -5.49 -9.41 2.40
N PRO A 61 -4.65 -9.48 1.34
CA PRO A 61 -3.24 -9.10 1.44
C PRO A 61 -3.05 -7.60 1.70
N PHE A 62 -3.93 -6.75 1.18
CA PHE A 62 -3.86 -5.30 1.42
C PHE A 62 -4.12 -4.95 2.90
N SER A 63 -5.15 -5.54 3.51
CA SER A 63 -5.46 -5.31 4.91
C SER A 63 -4.36 -5.81 5.85
N LEU A 64 -3.76 -6.96 5.57
CA LEU A 64 -2.63 -7.47 6.34
C LEU A 64 -1.45 -6.49 6.30
N THR A 65 -1.00 -6.13 5.09
CA THR A 65 0.13 -5.22 4.92
C THR A 65 -0.13 -3.84 5.52
N ALA A 66 -1.34 -3.31 5.38
CA ALA A 66 -1.73 -2.04 6.01
C ALA A 66 -1.69 -2.11 7.54
N ALA A 67 -2.27 -3.17 8.13
CA ALA A 67 -2.30 -3.34 9.59
C ALA A 67 -0.89 -3.47 10.19
N PHE A 68 -0.03 -4.29 9.57
CA PHE A 68 1.36 -4.45 10.00
C PHE A 68 2.14 -3.14 9.86
N SER A 69 2.08 -2.49 8.70
CA SER A 69 2.80 -1.24 8.44
C SER A 69 2.39 -0.14 9.43
N PHE A 70 1.09 -0.01 9.69
CA PHE A 70 0.56 0.96 10.63
C PHE A 70 0.96 0.64 12.08
N GLY A 71 0.90 -0.63 12.48
CA GLY A 71 1.33 -1.08 13.80
C GLY A 71 2.81 -0.78 14.06
N PHE A 72 3.68 -1.12 13.11
CA PHE A 72 5.11 -0.81 13.16
C PHE A 72 5.37 0.69 13.21
N TYR A 73 4.68 1.49 12.39
CA TYR A 73 4.82 2.94 12.40
C TYR A 73 4.49 3.53 13.79
N ARG A 74 3.41 3.04 14.41
CA ARG A 74 3.01 3.49 15.75
C ARG A 74 4.01 3.09 16.82
N ALA A 75 4.53 1.87 16.76
CA ALA A 75 5.56 1.38 17.68
C ALA A 75 6.87 2.17 17.53
N TRP A 76 7.32 2.39 16.29
CA TRP A 76 8.50 3.19 15.97
C TRP A 76 8.38 4.63 16.49
N LYS A 77 7.21 5.26 16.33
CA LYS A 77 6.94 6.60 16.89
C LYS A 77 7.04 6.66 18.41
N LYS A 78 6.64 5.59 19.12
CA LYS A 78 6.78 5.51 20.59
C LYS A 78 8.24 5.33 20.98
N ALA A 79 8.93 4.39 20.33
CA ALA A 79 10.35 4.15 20.58
C ALA A 79 11.20 5.41 20.33
N GLN A 80 10.92 6.19 19.29
CA GLN A 80 11.59 7.47 19.02
C GLN A 80 11.36 8.53 20.13
N ALA A 81 10.16 8.55 20.71
CA ALA A 81 9.86 9.48 21.80
C ALA A 81 10.60 9.09 23.10
N GLU A 82 10.86 7.80 23.30
CA GLU A 82 11.62 7.27 24.45
C GLU A 82 13.14 7.25 24.22
N GLN A 83 13.58 7.17 22.95
CA GLN A 83 15.00 7.19 22.56
C GLN A 83 15.62 8.59 22.59
N GLY A 84 14.86 9.66 22.28
CA GLY A 84 15.36 11.03 22.37
C GLY A 84 16.01 11.38 23.72
N PRO A 85 15.37 11.06 24.87
CA PRO A 85 15.97 11.21 26.19
C PRO A 85 17.14 10.25 26.47
N GLN A 86 17.10 9.01 25.99
CA GLN A 86 18.14 8.01 26.27
C GLN A 86 19.42 8.21 25.44
N ASP A 87 19.31 8.58 24.17
CA ASP A 87 20.47 8.95 23.35
C ASP A 87 21.11 10.25 23.85
N GLN A 88 20.32 11.20 24.37
CA GLN A 88 20.86 12.41 25.01
C GLN A 88 21.57 12.10 26.33
N ALA A 89 20.98 11.26 27.19
CA ALA A 89 21.62 10.84 28.44
C ALA A 89 22.90 10.02 28.19
N ALA A 90 22.90 9.11 27.20
CA ALA A 90 24.09 8.36 26.81
C ALA A 90 25.17 9.27 26.17
N MET A 91 24.78 10.31 25.43
CA MET A 91 25.73 11.32 24.92
C MET A 91 26.31 12.22 26.01
N ASP A 92 25.53 12.64 27.02
CA ASP A 92 26.03 13.45 28.15
C ASP A 92 27.00 12.63 29.02
N GLU A 93 26.73 11.33 29.22
CA GLU A 93 27.65 10.41 29.89
C GLU A 93 28.97 10.22 29.11
N LEU A 94 28.89 10.06 27.78
CA LEU A 94 30.07 9.93 26.91
C LEU A 94 30.88 11.25 26.78
N LEU A 95 30.22 12.41 26.88
CA LEU A 95 30.87 13.72 26.88
C LEU A 95 31.37 14.15 28.26
N GLY A 96 31.21 13.30 29.30
CA GLY A 96 31.77 13.52 30.63
C GLY A 96 31.21 14.76 31.34
N ARG A 97 29.98 15.16 31.01
CA ARG A 97 29.35 16.39 31.48
C ARG A 97 28.36 16.05 32.60
N ASN A 98 28.89 15.96 33.84
CA ASN A 98 28.08 15.93 35.08
C ASN A 98 27.65 17.35 35.48
#